data_AF-A0A929G313-F1
#
_entry.id   AF-A0A929G313-F1
#
_cell.length_a   1.000
_cell.length_b   1.000
_cell.length_c   1.000
_cell.angle_alpha   90.00
_cell.angle_beta   90.00
_cell.angle_gamma   90.00
#
_symmetry.space_group_name_H-M   'P 1'
#
loop_
_entity.id
_entity.type
_entity.pdbx_description
1 polymer ?
#
loop_
_entity_poly.entity_id
_entity_poly.type
_entity_poly.pdbx_seq_one_letter_code
_entity_poly.pdbx_strand_id
1 'polypeptide(L)'
;MTQFNPFIFLKRFVVFTLAGKIAYDETFHKGINIIRGKNSSGKSTITNFIFYALGGDFSNWTTEATKCQTVYAEVDINGAILTIKRDIIESSRQPMSIFWGNYDEAKKSASEGWNTFPYQQTDNKLSFTNVLFKALEYPEVKSDDDSSNITMHQILRLLYIDQDSPTQSLYRFERFDLPLTRQAISEVLLGTYDDLLYSKRLQLKQLKKEHDDKKREYDNIRKLFQTSGNEISIEKLNKDIEDYWEDLNKIEKQIIEARELDIIKRSKRTPLLVEKLQKDIHPLKESIRNIDNQIENYRLEILDSEHFISSLERRVKELDNSIITRESLGELPLTHCPQCLNELPQDTLEGHCFLCKQPIEEEEGVTHAKRMKQELELQIKESNQFLKVKKTKLSEFYTKIEIKIQQARTLQKEIDIAVKESKSTRDEKIDELIEKKGFIKSAIEGLIEQIKTAETLDQLKKDIIKLTDAITKLSLDIYEKGRLQYQKSNLAVDKIQAYAVNLLKKDLDRQNEFKNAKVVKVDFTNNTFSLDEKFNFSASSNTYLKNAVRFGIFFASLELGFFRFPRFVLCDNMEDKGMEQVRTQNLQKQLVDISNSLEVEHQLIFSTSMIDTSLNNTSMCVGEEYDENNKSLKHVD
;
A
#
# COMPACT_ATOMS: atom_id res chain seq x y z
N MET A 1 -8.74 13.96 27.31
CA MET A 1 -7.44 13.32 27.02
C MET A 1 -7.16 13.50 25.53
N THR A 2 -5.91 13.52 25.10
CA THR A 2 -5.55 13.64 23.69
C THR A 2 -5.62 12.26 23.01
N GLN A 3 -6.29 12.15 21.87
CA GLN A 3 -6.21 10.93 21.05
C GLN A 3 -5.08 11.06 20.02
N PHE A 4 -4.24 10.03 19.91
CA PHE A 4 -3.28 9.91 18.81
C PHE A 4 -3.68 8.75 17.90
N ASN A 5 -3.95 9.05 16.63
CA ASN A 5 -4.17 8.01 15.62
C ASN A 5 -2.83 7.39 15.20
N PRO A 6 -2.78 6.09 14.89
CA PRO A 6 -3.88 5.13 14.94
C PRO A 6 -4.25 4.74 16.37
N PHE A 7 -5.52 4.41 16.58
CA PHE A 7 -6.13 4.08 17.85
C PHE A 7 -7.09 2.89 17.64
N ILE A 8 -6.98 1.88 18.52
CA ILE A 8 -7.95 0.79 18.64
C ILE A 8 -8.43 0.75 20.09
N PHE A 9 -9.74 0.75 20.28
CA PHE A 9 -10.37 0.54 21.57
C PHE A 9 -11.44 -0.54 21.45
N LEU A 10 -11.25 -1.66 22.15
CA LEU A 10 -12.29 -2.67 22.34
C LEU A 10 -13.34 -2.10 23.30
N LYS A 11 -14.56 -1.87 22.82
CA LYS A 11 -15.71 -1.39 23.62
C LYS A 11 -16.44 -2.55 24.30
N ARG A 12 -16.73 -3.63 23.58
CA ARG A 12 -17.45 -4.82 24.11
C ARG A 12 -16.98 -6.10 23.43
N PHE A 13 -16.90 -7.19 24.20
CA PHE A 13 -16.53 -8.51 23.68
C PHE A 13 -17.56 -9.58 24.07
N VAL A 14 -18.09 -10.29 23.08
CA VAL A 14 -19.15 -11.29 23.26
C VAL A 14 -18.80 -12.60 22.57
N VAL A 15 -18.97 -13.73 23.27
CA VAL A 15 -18.76 -15.08 22.74
C VAL A 15 -20.08 -15.86 22.83
N PHE A 16 -20.46 -16.56 21.76
CA PHE A 16 -21.64 -17.43 21.73
C PHE A 16 -21.25 -18.91 21.68
N THR A 17 -22.00 -19.75 22.39
CA THR A 17 -21.89 -21.22 22.32
C THR A 17 -22.52 -21.79 21.05
N LEU A 18 -22.20 -23.04 20.71
CA LEU A 18 -22.90 -23.81 19.66
C LEU A 18 -24.41 -23.93 19.89
N ALA A 19 -24.88 -23.76 21.13
CA ALA A 19 -26.29 -23.74 21.50
C ALA A 19 -26.92 -22.33 21.39
N GLY A 20 -26.21 -21.33 20.85
CA GLY A 20 -26.69 -19.96 20.71
C GLY A 20 -26.80 -19.17 22.02
N LYS A 21 -26.25 -19.69 23.13
CA LYS A 21 -26.20 -18.98 24.41
C LYS A 21 -24.96 -18.10 24.49
N ILE A 22 -25.02 -17.03 25.29
CA ILE A 22 -23.86 -16.20 25.58
C ILE A 22 -22.93 -16.97 26.53
N ALA A 23 -21.69 -17.21 26.10
CA ALA A 23 -20.64 -17.81 26.92
C ALA A 23 -19.85 -16.77 27.73
N TYR A 24 -19.70 -15.56 27.16
CA TYR A 24 -18.97 -14.44 27.72
C TYR A 24 -19.53 -13.15 27.10
N ASP A 25 -19.71 -12.09 27.88
CA ASP A 25 -20.19 -10.78 27.43
C ASP A 25 -19.70 -9.74 28.43
N GLU A 26 -18.67 -8.97 28.06
CA GLU A 26 -18.05 -7.96 28.93
C GLU A 26 -17.78 -6.68 28.16
N THR A 27 -17.98 -5.54 28.83
CA THR A 27 -17.64 -4.20 28.35
C THR A 27 -16.31 -3.75 28.91
N PHE A 28 -15.50 -3.09 28.07
CA PHE A 28 -14.17 -2.60 28.40
C PHE A 28 -14.15 -1.06 28.33
N HIS A 29 -13.15 -0.44 28.95
CA HIS A 29 -13.02 1.01 29.03
C HIS A 29 -11.63 1.50 28.62
N LYS A 30 -11.47 2.81 28.38
CA LYS A 30 -10.15 3.42 28.13
C LYS A 30 -9.28 3.33 29.41
N GLY A 31 -7.96 3.27 29.24
CA GLY A 31 -7.00 2.99 30.31
C GLY A 31 -6.82 1.48 30.58
N ILE A 32 -6.72 1.10 31.85
CA ILE A 32 -6.33 -0.26 32.28
C ILE A 32 -7.53 -1.15 32.58
N ASN A 33 -7.56 -2.32 31.94
CA ASN A 33 -8.60 -3.35 32.09
C ASN A 33 -7.95 -4.64 32.59
N ILE A 34 -8.42 -5.16 33.73
CA ILE A 34 -7.81 -6.29 34.44
C ILE A 34 -8.78 -7.48 34.44
N ILE A 35 -8.43 -8.55 33.73
CA ILE A 35 -9.15 -9.83 33.73
C ILE A 35 -8.52 -10.73 34.81
N ARG A 36 -9.25 -10.99 35.90
CA ARG A 36 -8.69 -11.61 37.11
C ARG A 36 -9.27 -12.98 37.43
N GLY A 37 -8.46 -13.84 38.04
CA GLY A 37 -8.91 -15.17 38.49
C GLY A 37 -7.80 -16.22 38.59
N LYS A 38 -8.09 -17.36 39.22
CA LYS A 38 -7.12 -18.44 39.45
C LYS A 38 -6.55 -19.03 38.14
N ASN A 39 -5.49 -19.83 38.25
CA ASN A 39 -4.99 -20.58 37.11
C ASN A 39 -6.04 -21.58 36.59
N SER A 40 -6.00 -21.88 35.30
CA SER A 40 -6.95 -22.79 34.64
C SER A 40 -8.44 -22.37 34.69
N SER A 41 -8.75 -21.09 34.98
CA SER A 41 -10.13 -20.55 34.93
C SER A 41 -10.57 -20.04 33.53
N GLY A 42 -9.67 -20.09 32.54
CA GLY A 42 -9.94 -19.72 31.14
C GLY A 42 -9.59 -18.29 30.73
N LYS A 43 -8.90 -17.51 31.58
CA LYS A 43 -8.43 -16.15 31.24
C LYS A 43 -7.68 -16.09 29.90
N SER A 44 -6.74 -17.01 29.69
CA SER A 44 -5.96 -17.15 28.45
C SER A 44 -6.83 -17.51 27.23
N THR A 45 -7.98 -18.15 27.46
CA THR A 45 -8.97 -18.42 26.40
C THR A 45 -9.66 -17.13 25.97
N ILE A 46 -10.00 -16.23 26.91
CA ILE A 46 -10.57 -14.91 26.60
C ILE A 46 -9.56 -14.03 25.86
N THR A 47 -8.30 -13.96 26.31
CA THR A 47 -7.26 -13.15 25.64
C THR A 47 -6.93 -13.69 24.24
N ASN A 48 -6.88 -15.02 24.05
CA ASN A 48 -6.79 -15.63 22.72
C ASN A 48 -8.02 -15.35 21.84
N PHE A 49 -9.24 -15.32 22.41
CA PHE A 49 -10.45 -14.95 21.68
C PHE A 49 -10.45 -13.47 21.25
N ILE A 50 -9.97 -12.54 22.09
CA ILE A 50 -9.80 -11.12 21.73
C ILE A 50 -8.77 -10.99 20.60
N PHE A 51 -7.61 -11.64 20.71
CA PHE A 51 -6.59 -11.66 19.66
C PHE A 51 -7.16 -12.18 18.32
N TYR A 52 -7.96 -13.25 18.36
CA TYR A 52 -8.62 -13.79 17.18
C TYR A 52 -9.66 -12.81 16.62
N ALA A 53 -10.54 -12.23 17.45
CA ALA A 53 -11.58 -11.31 17.00
C ALA A 53 -10.99 -10.07 16.29
N LEU A 54 -9.89 -9.51 16.80
CA LEU A 54 -9.18 -8.37 16.21
C LEU A 54 -8.43 -8.69 14.90
N GLY A 55 -8.45 -9.95 14.43
CA GLY A 55 -7.87 -10.37 13.15
C GLY A 55 -6.61 -11.23 13.25
N GLY A 56 -6.24 -11.71 14.44
CA GLY A 56 -5.20 -12.70 14.62
C GLY A 56 -5.59 -14.06 14.06
N ASP A 57 -4.64 -14.79 13.46
CA ASP A 57 -4.84 -16.19 13.10
C ASP A 57 -4.56 -17.09 14.32
N PHE A 58 -5.55 -17.88 14.71
CA PHE A 58 -5.50 -18.76 15.86
C PHE A 58 -6.41 -19.97 15.62
N SER A 59 -5.90 -21.18 15.84
CA SER A 59 -6.63 -22.43 15.58
C SER A 59 -6.41 -23.51 16.65
N ASN A 60 -5.67 -23.21 17.72
CA ASN A 60 -5.30 -24.18 18.77
C ASN A 60 -6.20 -23.99 20.00
N TRP A 61 -7.49 -24.25 19.83
CA TRP A 61 -8.54 -23.97 20.81
C TRP A 61 -8.55 -25.00 21.95
N THR A 62 -9.02 -24.62 23.15
CA THR A 62 -9.27 -25.57 24.25
C THR A 62 -10.58 -26.32 24.05
N THR A 63 -10.79 -27.41 24.79
CA THR A 63 -12.02 -28.22 24.78
C THR A 63 -13.31 -27.47 25.11
N GLU A 64 -13.20 -26.35 25.82
CA GLU A 64 -14.32 -25.46 26.15
C GLU A 64 -14.52 -24.41 25.06
N ALA A 65 -13.42 -23.95 24.45
CA ALA A 65 -13.44 -23.00 23.35
C ALA A 65 -14.02 -23.61 22.06
N THR A 66 -13.80 -24.90 21.79
CA THR A 66 -14.41 -25.60 20.63
C THR A 66 -15.92 -25.81 20.77
N LYS A 67 -16.49 -25.63 21.97
CA LYS A 67 -17.96 -25.57 22.19
C LYS A 67 -18.54 -24.18 21.91
N CYS A 68 -17.70 -23.20 21.57
CA CYS A 68 -18.11 -21.87 21.15
C CYS A 68 -18.23 -21.80 19.62
N GLN A 69 -19.20 -21.02 19.13
CA GLN A 69 -19.51 -20.91 17.71
C GLN A 69 -18.98 -19.62 17.08
N THR A 70 -19.18 -18.48 17.75
CA THR A 70 -18.85 -17.15 17.18
C THR A 70 -18.36 -16.19 18.24
N VAL A 71 -17.47 -15.29 17.84
CA VAL A 71 -17.04 -14.12 18.63
C VAL A 71 -17.53 -12.84 17.96
N TYR A 72 -17.91 -11.86 18.77
CA TYR A 72 -18.19 -10.48 18.37
C TYR A 72 -17.30 -9.54 19.18
N ALA A 73 -16.68 -8.57 18.51
CA ALA A 73 -15.95 -7.48 19.13
C ALA A 73 -16.50 -6.16 18.61
N GLU A 74 -17.11 -5.36 19.48
CA GLU A 74 -17.35 -3.95 19.20
C GLU A 74 -16.06 -3.18 19.46
N VAL A 75 -15.57 -2.49 18.44
CA VAL A 75 -14.33 -1.72 18.47
C VAL A 75 -14.59 -0.30 17.98
N ASP A 76 -13.82 0.63 18.52
CA ASP A 76 -13.64 1.98 18.00
C ASP A 76 -12.25 2.05 17.34
N ILE A 77 -12.21 2.49 16.08
CA ILE A 77 -10.98 2.70 15.31
C ILE A 77 -10.94 4.13 14.79
N ASN A 78 -10.01 4.93 15.34
CA ASN A 78 -9.85 6.36 15.04
C ASN A 78 -11.22 7.10 15.07
N GLY A 79 -12.03 6.91 16.12
CA GLY A 79 -13.34 7.56 16.31
C GLY A 79 -14.50 6.96 15.50
N ALA A 80 -14.35 5.75 14.94
CA ALA A 80 -15.41 5.09 14.16
C ALA A 80 -15.75 3.72 14.75
N ILE A 81 -17.04 3.48 15.00
CA ILE A 81 -17.52 2.24 15.63
C ILE A 81 -17.69 1.15 14.59
N LEU A 82 -17.14 -0.03 14.86
CA LEU A 82 -17.35 -1.24 14.06
C LEU A 82 -17.65 -2.42 14.97
N THR A 83 -18.60 -3.25 14.56
CA THR A 83 -18.78 -4.58 15.15
C THR A 83 -18.17 -5.63 14.23
N ILE A 84 -17.15 -6.31 14.74
CA ILE A 84 -16.44 -7.38 14.05
C ILE A 84 -17.00 -8.73 14.52
N LYS A 85 -17.26 -9.65 13.59
CA LYS A 85 -17.68 -11.03 13.86
C LYS A 85 -16.72 -12.03 13.21
N ARG A 86 -16.35 -13.08 13.94
CA ARG A 86 -15.68 -14.27 13.38
C ARG A 86 -16.28 -15.55 13.94
N ASP A 87 -16.37 -16.58 13.11
CA ASP A 87 -16.77 -17.91 13.53
C ASP A 87 -15.54 -18.64 14.13
N ILE A 88 -15.75 -19.47 15.15
CA ILE A 88 -14.70 -20.19 15.87
C ILE A 88 -14.54 -21.56 15.22
N ILE A 89 -13.42 -21.77 14.52
CA ILE A 89 -13.14 -22.99 13.77
C ILE A 89 -11.67 -23.38 14.00
N GLU A 90 -11.40 -24.68 14.10
CA GLU A 90 -10.03 -25.24 14.19
C GLU A 90 -9.30 -25.22 12.83
N SER A 91 -9.31 -24.08 12.14
CA SER A 91 -8.58 -23.92 10.88
C SER A 91 -8.04 -22.50 10.70
N SER A 92 -6.85 -22.40 10.10
CA SER A 92 -6.13 -21.15 9.85
C SER A 92 -6.79 -20.31 8.74
N ARG A 93 -6.50 -19.00 8.72
CA ARG A 93 -6.93 -18.02 7.69
C ARG A 93 -8.44 -17.83 7.57
N GLN A 94 -9.18 -17.90 8.67
CA GLN A 94 -10.63 -17.66 8.66
C GLN A 94 -11.00 -16.23 8.21
N PRO A 95 -12.11 -16.05 7.50
CA PRO A 95 -12.62 -14.72 7.14
C PRO A 95 -13.05 -13.92 8.40
N MET A 96 -13.46 -12.68 8.15
CA MET A 96 -14.00 -11.78 9.15
C MET A 96 -15.19 -11.04 8.55
N SER A 97 -16.28 -10.96 9.30
CA SER A 97 -17.42 -10.12 8.97
C SER A 97 -17.34 -8.81 9.73
N ILE A 98 -17.60 -7.69 9.05
CA ILE A 98 -17.53 -6.35 9.63
C ILE A 98 -18.87 -5.65 9.38
N PHE A 99 -19.40 -5.03 10.42
CA PHE A 99 -20.54 -4.12 10.41
C PHE A 99 -20.07 -2.75 10.91
N TRP A 100 -20.45 -1.67 10.23
CA TRP A 100 -20.17 -0.30 10.67
C TRP A 100 -21.31 0.19 11.55
N GLY A 101 -21.06 0.30 12.86
CA GLY A 101 -22.06 0.52 13.91
C GLY A 101 -21.82 -0.35 15.15
N ASN A 102 -22.58 -0.09 16.21
CA ASN A 102 -22.44 -0.76 17.51
C ASN A 102 -23.01 -2.20 17.52
N TYR A 103 -22.71 -2.95 18.57
CA TYR A 103 -23.11 -4.35 18.71
C TYR A 103 -24.63 -4.53 18.72
N ASP A 104 -25.38 -3.62 19.33
CA ASP A 104 -26.83 -3.75 19.47
C ASP A 104 -27.57 -3.48 18.15
N GLU A 105 -27.05 -2.63 17.27
CA GLU A 105 -27.47 -2.52 15.86
C GLU A 105 -27.09 -3.76 15.07
N ALA A 106 -25.82 -4.17 15.15
CA ALA A 106 -25.28 -5.29 14.41
C ALA A 106 -26.00 -6.62 14.73
N LYS A 107 -26.51 -6.76 15.96
CA LYS A 107 -27.33 -7.87 16.46
C LYS A 107 -28.79 -7.80 16.02
N LYS A 108 -29.35 -6.60 15.83
CA LYS A 108 -30.71 -6.41 15.27
C LYS A 108 -30.74 -6.65 13.77
N SER A 109 -29.64 -6.36 13.07
CA SER A 109 -29.51 -6.68 11.65
C SER A 109 -29.32 -8.18 11.42
N ALA A 110 -30.24 -8.78 10.66
CA ALA A 110 -30.15 -10.18 10.27
C ALA A 110 -29.02 -10.47 9.25
N SER A 111 -28.72 -9.49 8.39
CA SER A 111 -27.71 -9.59 7.31
C SER A 111 -27.39 -8.26 6.64
N GLU A 112 -28.29 -7.29 6.67
CA GLU A 112 -28.13 -5.98 6.04
C GLU A 112 -26.98 -5.17 6.69
N GLY A 113 -26.04 -4.68 5.89
CA GLY A 113 -24.86 -3.94 6.38
C GLY A 113 -23.67 -4.80 6.84
N TRP A 114 -23.85 -6.11 7.05
CA TRP A 114 -22.74 -7.02 7.31
C TRP A 114 -21.97 -7.35 6.02
N ASN A 115 -20.65 -7.15 6.03
CA ASN A 115 -19.78 -7.50 4.91
C ASN A 115 -18.69 -8.48 5.34
N THR A 116 -18.61 -9.65 4.68
CA THR A 116 -17.61 -10.68 4.97
C THR A 116 -16.41 -10.59 4.04
N PHE A 117 -15.23 -10.37 4.62
CA PHE A 117 -13.96 -10.25 3.91
C PHE A 117 -13.04 -11.47 4.18
N PRO A 118 -12.37 -12.02 3.14
CA PRO A 118 -11.39 -13.10 3.31
C PRO A 118 -10.14 -12.65 4.10
N TYR A 119 -9.36 -13.63 4.57
CA TYR A 119 -8.08 -13.38 5.25
C TYR A 119 -6.99 -12.85 4.30
N GLN A 120 -6.96 -13.32 3.05
CA GLN A 120 -6.04 -12.82 2.01
C GLN A 120 -6.81 -12.08 0.92
N GLN A 121 -6.18 -11.05 0.36
CA GLN A 121 -6.71 -10.33 -0.78
C GLN A 121 -6.65 -11.23 -2.03
N THR A 122 -7.67 -11.12 -2.87
CA THR A 122 -7.63 -11.62 -4.25
C THR A 122 -7.73 -10.45 -5.22
N ASP A 123 -7.59 -10.71 -6.52
CA ASP A 123 -7.84 -9.68 -7.53
C ASP A 123 -9.20 -9.00 -7.30
N ASN A 124 -10.25 -9.80 -7.09
CA ASN A 124 -11.63 -9.32 -7.07
C ASN A 124 -12.19 -9.03 -5.66
N LYS A 125 -11.46 -9.32 -4.57
CA LYS A 125 -11.93 -9.03 -3.18
C LYS A 125 -10.81 -8.49 -2.29
N LEU A 126 -11.12 -7.44 -1.52
CA LEU A 126 -10.26 -6.97 -0.43
C LEU A 126 -10.24 -7.98 0.72
N SER A 127 -9.14 -8.06 1.45
CA SER A 127 -9.09 -8.78 2.74
C SER A 127 -9.63 -7.92 3.87
N PHE A 128 -9.97 -8.53 5.01
CA PHE A 128 -10.30 -7.76 6.22
C PHE A 128 -9.13 -6.91 6.71
N THR A 129 -7.89 -7.34 6.44
CA THR A 129 -6.69 -6.53 6.73
C THR A 129 -6.74 -5.22 5.96
N ASN A 130 -7.07 -5.21 4.66
CA ASN A 130 -7.16 -3.95 3.90
C ASN A 130 -8.21 -3.01 4.49
N VAL A 131 -9.35 -3.55 4.95
CA VAL A 131 -10.44 -2.76 5.55
C VAL A 131 -9.98 -2.14 6.88
N LEU A 132 -9.43 -2.94 7.78
CA LEU A 132 -8.97 -2.47 9.09
C LEU A 132 -7.75 -1.54 8.97
N PHE A 133 -6.81 -1.82 8.08
CA PHE A 133 -5.66 -0.94 7.83
C PHE A 133 -6.08 0.43 7.30
N LYS A 134 -7.12 0.49 6.44
CA LYS A 134 -7.69 1.75 5.98
C LYS A 134 -8.41 2.52 7.09
N ALA A 135 -9.18 1.82 7.93
CA ALA A 135 -9.80 2.42 9.12
C ALA A 135 -8.77 2.99 10.11
N LEU A 136 -7.61 2.32 10.22
CA LEU A 136 -6.45 2.69 11.04
C LEU A 136 -5.51 3.72 10.40
N GLU A 137 -5.69 4.10 9.13
CA GLU A 137 -4.75 4.94 8.37
C GLU A 137 -3.32 4.35 8.29
N TYR A 138 -3.19 3.02 8.29
CA TYR A 138 -1.93 2.34 8.00
C TYR A 138 -1.55 2.45 6.51
N PRO A 139 -0.25 2.60 6.19
CA PRO A 139 0.23 2.49 4.83
C PRO A 139 0.08 1.06 4.29
N GLU A 140 -0.16 0.91 2.98
CA GLU A 140 -0.10 -0.40 2.34
C GLU A 140 1.36 -0.86 2.22
N VAL A 141 1.79 -1.75 3.11
CA VAL A 141 3.15 -2.31 3.09
C VAL A 141 3.13 -3.70 2.47
N LYS A 142 3.87 -3.86 1.37
CA LYS A 142 4.10 -5.15 0.72
C LYS A 142 5.23 -5.94 1.39
N SER A 143 5.12 -7.26 1.40
CA SER A 143 6.25 -8.17 1.67
C SER A 143 7.16 -8.30 0.44
N ASP A 144 8.40 -8.77 0.65
CA ASP A 144 9.45 -8.84 -0.40
C ASP A 144 9.08 -9.66 -1.64
N ASP A 145 8.17 -10.64 -1.52
CA ASP A 145 7.68 -11.46 -2.63
C ASP A 145 6.68 -10.71 -3.56
N ASP A 146 6.47 -9.41 -3.35
CA ASP A 146 5.59 -8.48 -4.11
C ASP A 146 4.10 -8.93 -4.21
N SER A 147 3.73 -9.96 -3.44
CA SER A 147 2.50 -10.76 -3.62
C SER A 147 1.57 -10.78 -2.40
N SER A 148 2.01 -10.29 -1.24
CA SER A 148 1.15 -10.14 -0.06
C SER A 148 1.47 -8.87 0.73
N ASN A 149 0.45 -8.21 1.26
CA ASN A 149 0.61 -7.08 2.18
C ASN A 149 0.80 -7.60 3.62
N ILE A 150 1.38 -6.76 4.51
CA ILE A 150 1.38 -7.02 5.95
C ILE A 150 -0.05 -7.20 6.44
N THR A 151 -0.28 -8.20 7.29
CA THR A 151 -1.61 -8.56 7.81
C THR A 151 -1.88 -8.00 9.21
N MET A 152 -3.17 -7.86 9.58
CA MET A 152 -3.55 -7.56 10.96
C MET A 152 -2.98 -8.57 11.95
N HIS A 153 -2.92 -9.86 11.58
CA HIS A 153 -2.29 -10.89 12.39
C HIS A 153 -0.82 -10.55 12.70
N GLN A 154 -0.04 -10.19 11.68
CA GLN A 154 1.37 -9.82 11.80
C GLN A 154 1.58 -8.59 12.69
N ILE A 155 0.75 -7.57 12.55
CA ILE A 155 0.74 -6.40 13.46
C ILE A 155 0.45 -6.84 14.90
N LEU A 156 -0.62 -7.61 15.13
CA LEU A 156 -1.05 -8.06 16.46
C LEU A 156 0.02 -8.86 17.20
N ARG A 157 1.01 -9.47 16.52
CA ARG A 157 2.16 -10.12 17.17
C ARG A 157 3.04 -9.17 17.99
N LEU A 158 2.99 -7.85 17.74
CA LEU A 158 3.66 -6.86 18.58
C LEU A 158 2.77 -6.35 19.73
N LEU A 159 1.45 -6.39 19.56
CA LEU A 159 0.45 -5.88 20.51
C LEU A 159 0.01 -6.92 21.54
N TYR A 160 0.03 -8.21 21.19
CA TYR A 160 -0.34 -9.31 22.09
C TYR A 160 0.89 -9.95 22.73
N ILE A 161 0.92 -10.04 24.06
CA ILE A 161 1.96 -10.71 24.85
C ILE A 161 1.36 -11.99 25.43
N ASP A 162 1.60 -13.11 24.76
CA ASP A 162 1.11 -14.45 25.11
C ASP A 162 2.06 -15.22 26.06
N GLN A 163 1.54 -16.24 26.74
CA GLN A 163 2.30 -17.14 27.63
C GLN A 163 3.19 -18.14 26.86
N ASP A 164 2.70 -18.67 25.74
CA ASP A 164 3.37 -19.73 24.98
C ASP A 164 4.72 -19.29 24.42
N SER A 165 4.81 -18.05 23.93
CA SER A 165 6.01 -17.54 23.28
C SER A 165 7.25 -17.55 24.19
N PRO A 166 8.46 -17.78 23.63
CA PRO A 166 9.71 -17.66 24.37
C PRO A 166 9.83 -16.34 25.14
N THR A 167 10.44 -16.37 26.32
CA THR A 167 10.68 -15.15 27.12
C THR A 167 11.79 -14.27 26.56
N GLN A 168 12.55 -14.76 25.60
CA GLN A 168 13.59 -14.00 24.88
C GLN A 168 13.13 -13.49 23.50
N SER A 169 11.96 -13.92 23.02
CA SER A 169 11.41 -13.41 21.77
C SER A 169 10.61 -12.14 22.02
N LEU A 170 10.82 -11.13 21.19
CA LEU A 170 10.03 -9.90 21.23
C LEU A 170 8.59 -10.19 20.79
N TYR A 171 8.42 -10.64 19.55
CA TYR A 171 7.14 -10.96 18.93
C TYR A 171 6.51 -12.22 19.50
N ARG A 172 5.16 -12.30 19.41
CA ARG A 172 4.44 -13.57 19.49
C ARG A 172 5.00 -14.55 18.46
N PHE A 173 5.21 -15.79 18.90
CA PHE A 173 5.84 -16.85 18.13
C PHE A 173 4.99 -17.28 16.92
N GLU A 174 5.67 -17.50 15.80
CA GLU A 174 5.13 -18.08 14.56
C GLU A 174 6.15 -19.07 14.00
N ARG A 175 5.67 -20.08 13.27
CA ARG A 175 6.56 -21.08 12.63
C ARG A 175 7.31 -20.53 11.41
N PHE A 176 6.72 -19.58 10.70
CA PHE A 176 7.25 -19.01 9.45
C PHE A 176 7.37 -17.50 9.59
N ASP A 177 8.49 -17.04 10.13
CA ASP A 177 8.69 -15.64 10.52
C ASP A 177 10.01 -15.10 9.96
N LEU A 178 9.93 -14.35 8.87
CA LEU A 178 11.08 -13.82 8.14
C LEU A 178 11.63 -12.54 8.80
N PRO A 179 12.97 -12.34 8.85
CA PRO A 179 13.56 -11.13 9.43
C PRO A 179 13.05 -9.82 8.81
N LEU A 180 12.87 -9.79 7.49
CA LEU A 180 12.37 -8.62 6.76
C LEU A 180 10.90 -8.33 7.08
N THR A 181 10.05 -9.36 7.27
CA THR A 181 8.67 -9.18 7.75
C THR A 181 8.65 -8.56 9.14
N ARG A 182 9.50 -9.02 10.07
CA ARG A 182 9.61 -8.42 11.41
C ARG A 182 10.11 -6.98 11.38
N GLN A 183 11.05 -6.66 10.48
CA GLN A 183 11.51 -5.29 10.29
C GLN A 183 10.38 -4.40 9.73
N ALA A 184 9.63 -4.87 8.73
CA ALA A 184 8.55 -4.11 8.14
C ALA A 184 7.39 -3.88 9.13
N ILE A 185 7.06 -4.87 9.99
CA ILE A 185 6.10 -4.71 11.09
C ILE A 185 6.55 -3.59 12.06
N SER A 186 7.84 -3.59 12.46
CA SER A 186 8.34 -2.55 13.37
C SER A 186 8.41 -1.18 12.71
N GLU A 187 8.84 -1.08 11.46
CA GLU A 187 8.87 0.20 10.73
C GLU A 187 7.48 0.81 10.56
N VAL A 188 6.45 -0.02 10.34
CA VAL A 188 5.05 0.43 10.36
C VAL A 188 4.71 0.98 11.74
N LEU A 189 4.81 0.16 12.79
CA LEU A 189 4.31 0.51 14.13
C LEU A 189 5.07 1.64 14.82
N LEU A 190 6.38 1.77 14.57
CA LEU A 190 7.19 2.91 15.04
C LEU A 190 6.97 4.17 14.18
N GLY A 191 6.19 4.10 13.10
CA GLY A 191 5.91 5.23 12.22
C GLY A 191 7.12 5.72 11.42
N THR A 192 8.15 4.87 11.27
CA THR A 192 9.36 5.15 10.49
C THR A 192 9.21 4.74 9.03
N TYR A 193 8.25 3.86 8.70
CA TYR A 193 7.94 3.48 7.32
C TYR A 193 7.35 4.65 6.51
N ASP A 194 8.00 4.95 5.37
CA ASP A 194 7.58 5.95 4.38
C ASP A 194 7.52 5.30 2.99
N ASP A 195 6.31 4.98 2.53
CA ASP A 195 6.05 4.40 1.20
C ASP A 195 6.53 5.33 0.06
N LEU A 196 6.38 6.65 0.24
CA LEU A 196 6.89 7.63 -0.74
C LEU A 196 8.42 7.59 -0.80
N LEU A 197 9.12 7.23 0.28
CA LEU A 197 10.57 7.03 0.25
C LEU A 197 10.96 5.69 -0.41
N TYR A 198 10.19 4.63 -0.15
CA TYR A 198 10.41 3.32 -0.78
C TYR A 198 10.20 3.38 -2.31
N SER A 199 9.04 3.88 -2.74
CA SER A 199 8.70 4.07 -4.17
C SER A 199 9.69 4.99 -4.89
N LYS A 200 10.13 6.10 -4.27
CA LYS A 200 11.21 6.95 -4.82
C LYS A 200 12.54 6.20 -4.98
N ARG A 201 12.94 5.36 -4.01
CA ARG A 201 14.14 4.50 -4.13
C ARG A 201 14.02 3.52 -5.31
N LEU A 202 12.85 2.93 -5.52
CA LEU A 202 12.58 2.05 -6.66
C LEU A 202 12.62 2.81 -7.99
N GLN A 203 11.98 3.98 -8.07
CA GLN A 203 12.03 4.86 -9.24
C GLN A 203 13.46 5.31 -9.57
N LEU A 204 14.28 5.64 -8.56
CA LEU A 204 15.69 5.97 -8.74
C LEU A 204 16.48 4.80 -9.35
N LYS A 205 16.19 3.56 -8.93
CA LYS A 205 16.81 2.35 -9.50
C LYS A 205 16.41 2.15 -10.98
N GLN A 206 15.15 2.44 -11.33
CA GLN A 206 14.67 2.38 -12.72
C GLN A 206 15.30 3.46 -13.59
N LEU A 207 15.27 4.73 -13.16
CA LEU A 207 15.87 5.85 -13.90
C LEU A 207 17.38 5.68 -14.12
N LYS A 208 18.11 5.17 -13.11
CA LYS A 208 19.54 4.84 -13.27
C LYS A 208 19.77 3.77 -14.35
N LYS A 209 18.94 2.72 -14.39
CA LYS A 209 19.03 1.69 -15.43
C LYS A 209 18.76 2.28 -16.82
N GLU A 210 17.69 3.06 -16.97
CA GLU A 210 17.34 3.71 -18.23
C GLU A 210 18.44 4.67 -18.71
N HIS A 211 19.01 5.47 -17.81
CA HIS A 211 20.16 6.32 -18.08
C HIS A 211 21.37 5.52 -18.57
N ASP A 212 21.71 4.42 -17.90
CA ASP A 212 22.87 3.60 -18.27
C ASP A 212 22.66 2.89 -19.62
N ASP A 213 21.45 2.43 -19.91
CA ASP A 213 21.09 1.84 -21.19
C ASP A 213 21.13 2.89 -22.33
N LYS A 214 20.57 4.10 -22.12
CA LYS A 214 20.66 5.22 -23.08
C LYS A 214 22.08 5.72 -23.30
N LYS A 215 22.91 5.73 -22.25
CA LYS A 215 24.34 6.10 -22.33
C LYS A 215 25.13 5.07 -23.14
N ARG A 216 24.88 3.78 -22.95
CA ARG A 216 25.47 2.70 -23.78
C ARG A 216 25.06 2.82 -25.24
N GLU A 217 23.79 3.10 -25.51
CA GLU A 217 23.27 3.33 -26.87
C GLU A 217 24.00 4.50 -27.55
N TYR A 218 24.10 5.64 -26.88
CA TYR A 218 24.85 6.82 -27.34
C TYR A 218 26.33 6.51 -27.59
N ASP A 219 27.03 5.89 -26.64
CA ASP A 219 28.46 5.58 -26.74
C ASP A 219 28.74 4.58 -27.88
N ASN A 220 27.83 3.63 -28.14
CA ASN A 220 27.96 2.66 -29.23
C ASN A 220 27.75 3.33 -30.60
N ILE A 221 26.66 4.08 -30.79
CA ILE A 221 26.38 4.79 -32.05
C ILE A 221 27.49 5.80 -32.35
N ARG A 222 27.93 6.56 -31.34
CA ARG A 222 29.00 7.55 -31.48
C ARG A 222 30.33 6.92 -31.91
N LYS A 223 30.72 5.79 -31.32
CA LYS A 223 31.94 5.06 -31.71
C LYS A 223 31.87 4.57 -33.15
N LEU A 224 30.75 3.96 -33.55
CA LEU A 224 30.56 3.50 -34.93
C LEU A 224 30.65 4.68 -35.91
N PHE A 225 29.92 5.77 -35.64
CA PHE A 225 29.90 6.96 -36.48
C PHE A 225 31.28 7.62 -36.63
N GLN A 226 32.05 7.73 -35.55
CA GLN A 226 33.43 8.23 -35.58
C GLN A 226 34.39 7.28 -36.32
N THR A 227 34.22 5.96 -36.21
CA THR A 227 35.06 4.97 -36.89
C THR A 227 34.81 4.96 -38.40
N SER A 228 33.61 5.34 -38.85
CA SER A 228 33.26 5.50 -40.27
C SER A 228 33.92 6.71 -40.96
N GLY A 229 34.55 7.62 -40.20
CA GLY A 229 35.11 8.87 -40.75
C GLY A 229 34.05 9.93 -41.08
N ASN A 230 32.79 9.74 -40.66
CA ASN A 230 31.69 10.65 -40.96
C ASN A 230 31.80 11.96 -40.18
N GLU A 231 31.43 13.07 -40.80
CA GLU A 231 31.46 14.39 -40.16
C GLU A 231 30.21 14.63 -39.29
N ILE A 232 30.38 15.17 -38.08
CA ILE A 232 29.30 15.31 -37.07
C ILE A 232 28.51 16.63 -37.25
N SER A 233 28.97 17.55 -38.11
CA SER A 233 28.32 18.84 -38.32
C SER A 233 27.12 18.72 -39.27
N ILE A 234 25.91 18.72 -38.70
CA ILE A 234 24.64 18.73 -39.46
C ILE A 234 24.58 19.92 -40.42
N GLU A 235 25.16 21.08 -40.05
CA GLU A 235 25.22 22.28 -40.88
C GLU A 235 26.03 22.08 -42.17
N LYS A 236 27.14 21.32 -42.10
CA LYS A 236 27.91 20.94 -43.29
C LYS A 236 27.19 19.90 -44.13
N LEU A 237 26.66 18.84 -43.50
CA LEU A 237 25.95 17.77 -44.21
C LEU A 237 24.75 18.31 -45.00
N ASN A 238 24.01 19.29 -44.46
CA ASN A 238 22.93 19.96 -45.17
C ASN A 238 23.45 20.73 -46.40
N LYS A 239 24.58 21.44 -46.27
CA LYS A 239 25.18 22.17 -47.38
C LYS A 239 25.66 21.22 -48.48
N ASP A 240 26.30 20.11 -48.13
CA ASP A 240 26.73 19.09 -49.09
C ASP A 240 25.53 18.50 -49.84
N ILE A 241 24.39 18.29 -49.14
CA ILE A 241 23.13 17.87 -49.77
C ILE A 241 22.60 18.92 -50.75
N GLU A 242 22.63 20.22 -50.40
CA GLU A 242 22.22 21.31 -51.32
C GLU A 242 23.08 21.31 -52.59
N ASP A 243 24.40 21.22 -52.47
CA ASP A 243 25.34 21.15 -53.59
C ASP A 243 25.04 19.92 -54.49
N TYR A 244 24.79 18.74 -53.91
CA TYR A 244 24.39 17.55 -54.67
C TYR A 244 23.00 17.66 -55.33
N TRP A 245 22.04 18.38 -54.73
CA TRP A 245 20.74 18.65 -55.35
C TRP A 245 20.85 19.60 -56.55
N GLU A 246 21.72 20.61 -56.49
CA GLU A 246 22.02 21.44 -57.67
C GLU A 246 22.57 20.59 -58.83
N ASP A 247 23.51 19.69 -58.54
CA ASP A 247 24.10 18.81 -59.57
C ASP A 247 23.10 17.77 -60.09
N LEU A 248 22.22 17.24 -59.24
CA LEU A 248 21.10 16.40 -59.68
C LEU A 248 20.20 17.16 -60.67
N ASN A 249 19.84 18.41 -60.36
CA ASN A 249 19.01 19.26 -61.23
C ASN A 249 19.69 19.57 -62.57
N LYS A 250 21.02 19.73 -62.60
CA LYS A 250 21.80 19.89 -63.83
C LYS A 250 21.73 18.62 -64.70
N ILE A 251 21.89 17.44 -64.11
CA ILE A 251 21.80 16.16 -64.82
C ILE A 251 20.36 15.84 -65.28
N GLU A 252 19.33 16.16 -64.49
CA GLU A 252 17.95 15.93 -64.90
C GLU A 252 17.55 16.76 -66.13
N LYS A 253 18.02 18.01 -66.25
CA LYS A 253 17.85 18.82 -67.46
C LYS A 253 18.51 18.17 -68.68
N GLN A 254 19.77 17.73 -68.55
CA GLN A 254 20.50 17.04 -69.62
C GLN A 254 19.79 15.74 -70.07
N ILE A 255 19.16 15.01 -69.15
CA ILE A 255 18.37 13.80 -69.47
C ILE A 255 17.06 14.15 -70.18
N ILE A 256 16.42 15.27 -69.87
CA ILE A 256 15.20 15.73 -70.57
C ILE A 256 15.55 16.17 -71.99
N GLU A 257 16.57 17.01 -72.15
CA GLU A 257 17.08 17.49 -73.44
C GLU A 257 17.50 16.30 -74.34
N ALA A 258 18.14 15.27 -73.78
CA ALA A 258 18.48 14.04 -74.52
C ALA A 258 17.28 13.15 -74.89
N ARG A 259 16.11 13.33 -74.25
CA ARG A 259 14.90 12.52 -74.48
C ARG A 259 13.88 13.18 -75.41
N GLU A 260 13.93 14.48 -75.60
CA GLU A 260 13.04 15.19 -76.53
C GLU A 260 13.42 14.98 -78.00
N LEU A 261 14.64 14.49 -78.28
CA LEU A 261 15.17 14.32 -79.63
C LEU A 261 14.65 13.08 -80.40
N ASP A 262 14.19 12.02 -79.72
CA ASP A 262 13.77 10.76 -80.38
C ASP A 262 12.52 10.12 -79.75
N ILE A 263 11.34 10.34 -80.36
CA ILE A 263 10.07 9.74 -79.91
C ILE A 263 9.18 9.29 -81.08
N ILE A 264 9.21 8.00 -81.45
CA ILE A 264 8.10 7.34 -82.17
C ILE A 264 7.78 5.92 -81.61
N LYS A 265 6.71 5.87 -80.78
CA LYS A 265 5.70 4.79 -80.58
C LYS A 265 6.12 3.36 -80.12
N ARG A 266 5.48 2.89 -79.03
CA ARG A 266 5.12 1.47 -78.78
C ARG A 266 3.74 1.32 -78.11
N SER A 267 3.18 0.10 -78.16
CA SER A 267 1.76 -0.24 -77.93
C SER A 267 1.43 -0.93 -76.59
N LYS A 268 0.14 -0.91 -76.22
CA LYS A 268 -0.46 -1.44 -74.97
C LYS A 268 -0.36 -2.97 -74.80
N ARG A 269 -0.11 -3.44 -73.55
CA ARG A 269 -0.64 -4.70 -72.97
C ARG A 269 -0.43 -4.70 -71.43
N THR A 270 -1.45 -4.30 -70.66
CA THR A 270 -1.40 -4.28 -69.17
C THR A 270 -2.73 -4.41 -68.36
N PRO A 271 -3.95 -4.77 -68.86
CA PRO A 271 -5.15 -4.71 -68.00
C PRO A 271 -5.29 -5.81 -66.92
N LEU A 272 -5.08 -7.08 -67.30
CA LEU A 272 -5.65 -8.24 -66.56
C LEU A 272 -5.01 -8.54 -65.19
N LEU A 273 -3.75 -8.16 -64.96
CA LEU A 273 -3.07 -8.39 -63.67
C LEU A 273 -3.52 -7.37 -62.61
N VAL A 274 -3.71 -6.11 -63.04
CA VAL A 274 -4.10 -4.99 -62.17
C VAL A 274 -5.50 -5.19 -61.61
N GLU A 275 -6.46 -5.64 -62.43
CA GLU A 275 -7.84 -5.92 -62.00
C GLU A 275 -7.91 -6.99 -60.90
N LYS A 276 -7.05 -8.01 -60.95
CA LYS A 276 -7.01 -9.07 -59.94
C LYS A 276 -6.50 -8.55 -58.59
N LEU A 277 -5.37 -7.85 -58.59
CA LEU A 277 -4.79 -7.25 -57.38
C LEU A 277 -5.72 -6.18 -56.75
N GLN A 278 -6.46 -5.43 -57.57
CA GLN A 278 -7.47 -4.49 -57.11
C GLN A 278 -8.68 -5.17 -56.44
N LYS A 279 -9.01 -6.40 -56.82
CA LYS A 279 -10.07 -7.19 -56.17
C LYS A 279 -9.64 -7.68 -54.78
N ASP A 280 -8.37 -8.09 -54.65
CA ASP A 280 -7.84 -8.67 -53.42
C ASP A 280 -7.54 -7.61 -52.33
N ILE A 281 -7.22 -6.36 -52.72
CA ILE A 281 -7.00 -5.26 -51.76
C ILE A 281 -8.30 -4.69 -51.14
N HIS A 282 -9.45 -4.88 -51.77
CA HIS A 282 -10.74 -4.36 -51.31
C HIS A 282 -11.17 -4.90 -49.93
N PRO A 283 -11.25 -6.23 -49.69
CA PRO A 283 -11.62 -6.78 -48.37
C PRO A 283 -10.61 -6.45 -47.27
N LEU A 284 -9.33 -6.22 -47.60
CA LEU A 284 -8.34 -5.71 -46.64
C LEU A 284 -8.67 -4.28 -46.20
N LYS A 285 -9.08 -3.39 -47.12
CA LYS A 285 -9.50 -2.02 -46.79
C LYS A 285 -10.76 -1.99 -45.93
N GLU A 286 -11.74 -2.86 -46.18
CA GLU A 286 -12.91 -3.02 -45.31
C GLU A 286 -12.54 -3.55 -43.92
N SER A 287 -11.67 -4.57 -43.84
CA SER A 287 -11.17 -5.10 -42.57
C SER A 287 -10.41 -4.05 -41.75
N ILE A 288 -9.63 -3.18 -42.39
CA ILE A 288 -8.95 -2.05 -41.72
C ILE A 288 -10.01 -1.11 -41.14
N ARG A 289 -10.98 -0.66 -41.94
CA ARG A 289 -12.04 0.26 -41.49
C ARG A 289 -12.87 -0.28 -40.33
N ASN A 290 -13.17 -1.59 -40.33
CA ASN A 290 -13.92 -2.22 -39.23
C ASN A 290 -13.10 -2.30 -37.93
N ILE A 291 -11.80 -2.57 -38.01
CA ILE A 291 -10.92 -2.55 -36.82
C ILE A 291 -10.71 -1.11 -36.33
N ASP A 292 -10.59 -0.14 -37.23
CA ASP A 292 -10.46 1.29 -36.92
C ASP A 292 -11.69 1.81 -36.16
N ASN A 293 -12.90 1.47 -36.62
CA ASN A 293 -14.14 1.75 -35.88
C ASN A 293 -14.16 1.10 -34.48
N GLN A 294 -13.59 -0.11 -34.33
CA GLN A 294 -13.48 -0.78 -33.02
C GLN A 294 -12.46 -0.07 -32.11
N ILE A 295 -11.35 0.43 -32.66
CA ILE A 295 -10.36 1.23 -31.94
C ILE A 295 -11.00 2.51 -31.40
N GLU A 296 -11.76 3.25 -32.22
CA GLU A 296 -12.45 4.47 -31.77
C GLU A 296 -13.52 4.20 -30.71
N ASN A 297 -14.33 3.14 -30.88
CA ASN A 297 -15.31 2.75 -29.85
C ASN A 297 -14.63 2.42 -28.51
N TYR A 298 -13.54 1.65 -28.52
CA TYR A 298 -12.79 1.33 -27.29
C TYR A 298 -12.08 2.55 -26.70
N ARG A 299 -11.62 3.52 -27.52
CA ARG A 299 -11.08 4.81 -27.03
C ARG A 299 -12.13 5.60 -26.26
N LEU A 300 -13.34 5.74 -26.81
CA LEU A 300 -14.46 6.42 -26.16
C LEU A 300 -14.85 5.70 -24.85
N GLU A 301 -15.04 4.39 -24.90
CA GLU A 301 -15.33 3.58 -23.71
C GLU A 301 -14.26 3.68 -22.61
N ILE A 302 -12.99 3.90 -22.97
CA ILE A 302 -11.89 4.11 -22.03
C ILE A 302 -11.97 5.51 -21.41
N LEU A 303 -12.18 6.55 -22.22
CA LEU A 303 -12.34 7.93 -21.74
C LEU A 303 -13.52 8.06 -20.76
N ASP A 304 -14.67 7.49 -21.09
CA ASP A 304 -15.84 7.49 -20.19
C ASP A 304 -15.54 6.78 -18.86
N SER A 305 -14.78 5.69 -18.90
CA SER A 305 -14.39 4.95 -17.68
C SER A 305 -13.38 5.73 -16.84
N GLU A 306 -12.44 6.44 -17.46
CA GLU A 306 -11.47 7.32 -16.78
C GLU A 306 -12.19 8.52 -16.14
N HIS A 307 -13.17 9.13 -16.83
CA HIS A 307 -14.02 10.17 -16.26
C HIS A 307 -14.86 9.65 -15.08
N PHE A 308 -15.43 8.45 -15.18
CA PHE A 308 -16.19 7.84 -14.09
C PHE A 308 -15.30 7.60 -12.86
N ILE A 309 -14.12 6.98 -13.04
CA ILE A 309 -13.15 6.74 -11.96
C ILE A 309 -12.74 8.06 -11.30
N SER A 310 -12.39 9.08 -12.09
CA SER A 310 -12.02 10.41 -11.59
C SER A 310 -13.15 11.05 -10.77
N SER A 311 -14.42 10.81 -11.14
CA SER A 311 -15.58 11.30 -10.37
C SER A 311 -15.72 10.60 -9.00
N LEU A 312 -15.40 9.30 -8.91
CA LEU A 312 -15.39 8.56 -7.66
C LEU A 312 -14.21 8.98 -6.76
N GLU A 313 -13.01 9.11 -7.33
CA GLU A 313 -11.81 9.61 -6.61
C GLU A 313 -12.04 11.01 -6.04
N ARG A 314 -12.71 11.88 -6.79
CA ARG A 314 -13.13 13.19 -6.31
C ARG A 314 -14.09 13.10 -5.12
N ARG A 315 -15.09 12.19 -5.15
CA ARG A 315 -16.02 11.99 -4.03
C ARG A 315 -15.31 11.47 -2.77
N VAL A 316 -14.34 10.56 -2.93
CA VAL A 316 -13.50 10.11 -1.80
C VAL A 316 -12.75 11.28 -1.19
N LYS A 317 -12.15 12.16 -2.00
CA LYS A 317 -11.48 13.37 -1.53
C LYS A 317 -12.44 14.38 -0.86
N GLU A 318 -13.67 14.49 -1.35
CA GLU A 318 -14.71 15.33 -0.74
C GLU A 318 -15.15 14.77 0.62
N LEU A 319 -15.25 13.45 0.79
CA LEU A 319 -15.47 12.80 2.09
C LEU A 319 -14.30 13.00 3.05
N ASP A 320 -13.05 12.83 2.59
CA ASP A 320 -11.86 13.07 3.41
C ASP A 320 -11.79 14.51 3.92
N ASN A 321 -12.04 15.48 3.03
CA ASN A 321 -12.16 16.88 3.42
C ASN A 321 -13.29 17.08 4.45
N SER A 322 -14.43 16.38 4.31
CA SER A 322 -15.54 16.48 5.26
C SER A 322 -15.21 15.90 6.64
N ILE A 323 -14.43 14.81 6.71
CA ILE A 323 -13.96 14.21 7.97
C ILE A 323 -13.00 15.20 8.66
N ILE A 324 -11.95 15.64 7.96
CA ILE A 324 -10.95 16.59 8.47
C ILE A 324 -11.59 17.91 8.90
N THR A 325 -12.57 18.41 8.14
CA THR A 325 -13.30 19.64 8.49
C THR A 325 -14.13 19.47 9.76
N ARG A 326 -14.74 18.29 9.98
CA ARG A 326 -15.48 18.00 11.21
C ARG A 326 -14.53 17.88 12.41
N GLU A 327 -13.39 17.22 12.27
CA GLU A 327 -12.34 17.18 13.30
C GLU A 327 -11.83 18.60 13.63
N SER A 328 -11.54 19.42 12.62
CA SER A 328 -10.93 20.74 12.81
C SER A 328 -11.89 21.84 13.27
N LEU A 329 -13.18 21.75 12.94
CA LEU A 329 -14.18 22.79 13.23
C LEU A 329 -15.26 22.35 14.23
N GLY A 330 -15.44 21.05 14.46
CA GLY A 330 -16.38 20.52 15.46
C GLY A 330 -15.94 20.86 16.88
N GLU A 331 -14.63 20.87 17.14
CA GLU A 331 -14.04 21.26 18.42
C GLU A 331 -14.09 22.77 18.71
N LEU A 332 -14.58 23.63 17.80
CA LEU A 332 -14.68 25.07 18.06
C LEU A 332 -15.91 25.38 18.93
N PRO A 333 -15.76 25.70 20.23
CA PRO A 333 -16.91 26.02 21.06
C PRO A 333 -17.52 27.34 20.59
N LEU A 334 -18.80 27.30 20.22
CA LEU A 334 -19.58 28.52 20.03
C LEU A 334 -19.75 29.19 21.39
N THR A 335 -18.92 30.19 21.66
CA THR A 335 -18.99 31.01 22.88
C THR A 335 -20.15 32.01 22.84
N HIS A 336 -20.56 32.43 21.64
CA HIS A 336 -21.60 33.42 21.41
C HIS A 336 -22.60 32.93 20.37
N CYS A 337 -23.86 33.32 20.53
CA CYS A 337 -24.92 33.00 19.58
C CYS A 337 -24.68 33.75 18.24
N PRO A 338 -24.59 33.06 17.09
CA PRO A 338 -24.32 33.72 15.80
C PRO A 338 -25.47 34.63 15.31
N GLN A 339 -26.67 34.53 15.92
CA GLN A 339 -27.84 35.36 15.57
C GLN A 339 -27.88 36.70 16.33
N CYS A 340 -27.54 36.70 17.62
CA CYS A 340 -27.72 37.85 18.52
C CYS A 340 -26.46 38.28 19.27
N LEU A 341 -25.35 37.56 19.12
CA LEU A 341 -24.04 37.84 19.72
C LEU A 341 -24.01 37.88 21.26
N ASN A 342 -25.03 37.36 21.95
CA ASN A 342 -24.96 37.10 23.38
C ASN A 342 -24.13 35.83 23.67
N GLU A 343 -23.45 35.81 24.81
CA GLU A 343 -22.79 34.61 25.34
C GLU A 343 -23.77 33.43 25.47
N LEU A 344 -23.31 32.22 25.13
CA LEU A 344 -24.08 31.00 25.28
C LEU A 344 -23.91 30.41 26.69
N PRO A 345 -24.97 29.80 27.30
CA PRO A 345 -24.87 29.26 28.65
C PRO A 345 -23.85 28.12 28.75
N GLN A 346 -22.98 28.17 29.76
CA GLN A 346 -21.99 27.12 30.01
C GLN A 346 -22.62 25.81 30.54
N ASP A 347 -23.88 25.85 30.99
CA ASP A 347 -24.64 24.72 31.56
C ASP A 347 -25.14 23.73 30.48
N THR A 348 -24.30 23.39 29.50
CA THR A 348 -24.63 22.40 28.46
C THR A 348 -24.03 21.05 28.83
N LEU A 349 -24.84 20.00 28.80
CA LEU A 349 -24.37 18.62 29.04
C LEU A 349 -23.31 18.22 28.01
N GLU A 350 -22.32 17.45 28.46
CA GLU A 350 -21.30 16.88 27.58
C GLU A 350 -21.98 16.06 26.45
N GLY A 351 -21.44 16.15 25.23
CA GLY A 351 -22.06 15.55 24.04
C GLY A 351 -23.40 16.17 23.60
N HIS A 352 -23.74 17.40 24.02
CA HIS A 352 -24.92 18.14 23.53
C HIS A 352 -24.52 19.49 22.91
N CYS A 353 -25.26 19.90 21.87
CA CYS A 353 -24.97 21.13 21.14
C CYS A 353 -25.24 22.40 21.97
N PHE A 354 -24.23 23.25 22.15
CA PHE A 354 -24.34 24.54 22.87
C PHE A 354 -25.44 25.48 22.36
N LEU A 355 -25.86 25.34 21.09
CA LEU A 355 -26.90 26.19 20.49
C LEU A 355 -28.32 25.63 20.66
N CYS A 356 -28.56 24.37 20.27
CA CYS A 356 -29.90 23.77 20.25
C CYS A 356 -30.18 22.78 21.40
N LYS A 357 -29.16 22.44 22.20
CA LYS A 357 -29.19 21.49 23.32
C LYS A 357 -29.65 20.06 22.97
N GLN A 358 -29.63 19.70 21.68
CA GLN A 358 -29.80 18.31 21.25
C GLN A 358 -28.48 17.52 21.42
N PRO A 359 -28.56 16.20 21.66
CA PRO A 359 -27.36 15.35 21.67
C PRO A 359 -26.65 15.40 20.31
N ILE A 360 -25.33 15.30 20.33
CA ILE A 360 -24.48 15.30 19.13
C ILE A 360 -24.07 13.85 18.82
N GLU A 361 -24.53 13.32 17.68
CA GLU A 361 -24.18 12.00 17.16
C GLU A 361 -22.78 12.03 16.49
N GLU A 362 -21.75 12.39 17.25
CA GLU A 362 -20.38 12.61 16.77
C GLU A 362 -19.74 11.34 16.16
N GLU A 363 -19.83 10.20 16.86
CA GLU A 363 -19.26 8.92 16.41
C GLU A 363 -19.98 8.34 15.16
N GLU A 364 -21.30 8.50 15.05
CA GLU A 364 -22.07 8.00 13.89
C GLU A 364 -21.69 8.73 12.60
N GLY A 365 -21.53 10.05 12.66
CA GLY A 365 -21.19 10.87 11.50
C GLY A 365 -19.84 10.52 10.87
N VAL A 366 -18.85 10.13 11.68
CA VAL A 366 -17.54 9.65 11.21
C VAL A 366 -17.65 8.21 10.69
N THR A 367 -18.38 7.36 11.41
CA THR A 367 -18.64 5.95 11.04
C THR A 367 -19.31 5.84 9.66
N HIS A 368 -20.35 6.63 9.40
CA HIS A 368 -21.01 6.69 8.09
C HIS A 368 -20.08 7.21 6.97
N ALA A 369 -19.26 8.23 7.24
CA ALA A 369 -18.34 8.76 6.25
C ALA A 369 -17.24 7.75 5.87
N LYS A 370 -16.65 7.06 6.85
CA LYS A 370 -15.66 5.99 6.60
C LYS A 370 -16.27 4.80 5.86
N ARG A 371 -17.52 4.42 6.18
CA ARG A 371 -18.28 3.41 5.42
C ARG A 371 -18.47 3.81 3.94
N MET A 372 -18.99 5.00 3.68
CA MET A 372 -19.18 5.50 2.30
C MET A 372 -17.86 5.57 1.53
N LYS A 373 -16.77 6.00 2.20
CA LYS A 373 -15.42 5.98 1.63
C LYS A 373 -14.99 4.57 1.23
N GLN A 374 -15.16 3.57 2.11
CA GLN A 374 -14.84 2.18 1.79
C GLN A 374 -15.64 1.66 0.59
N GLU A 375 -16.94 1.95 0.53
CA GLU A 375 -17.83 1.55 -0.58
C GLU A 375 -17.38 2.18 -1.92
N LEU A 376 -17.00 3.47 -1.93
CA LEU A 376 -16.47 4.16 -3.11
C LEU A 376 -15.09 3.62 -3.54
N GLU A 377 -14.19 3.34 -2.59
CA GLU A 377 -12.86 2.78 -2.89
C GLU A 377 -12.95 1.36 -3.48
N LEU A 378 -13.93 0.56 -3.05
CA LEU A 378 -14.25 -0.73 -3.68
C LEU A 378 -14.69 -0.53 -5.14
N GLN A 379 -15.61 0.40 -5.40
CA GLN A 379 -16.06 0.74 -6.76
C GLN A 379 -14.92 1.26 -7.65
N ILE A 380 -13.98 2.05 -7.10
CA ILE A 380 -12.77 2.52 -7.80
C ILE A 380 -11.88 1.32 -8.18
N LYS A 381 -11.66 0.37 -7.27
CA LYS A 381 -10.82 -0.82 -7.56
C LYS A 381 -11.45 -1.67 -8.67
N GLU A 382 -12.74 -1.96 -8.60
CA GLU A 382 -13.47 -2.72 -9.63
C GLU A 382 -13.44 -2.01 -10.99
N SER A 383 -13.74 -0.70 -11.01
CA SER A 383 -13.72 0.12 -12.23
C SER A 383 -12.35 0.15 -12.89
N ASN A 384 -11.27 0.24 -12.11
CA ASN A 384 -9.89 0.17 -12.62
C ASN A 384 -9.55 -1.19 -13.24
N GLN A 385 -10.09 -2.30 -12.73
CA GLN A 385 -9.93 -3.62 -13.36
C GLN A 385 -10.64 -3.69 -14.71
N PHE A 386 -11.88 -3.20 -14.81
CA PHE A 386 -12.59 -3.11 -16.09
C PHE A 386 -11.85 -2.20 -17.09
N LEU A 387 -11.31 -1.07 -16.65
CA LEU A 387 -10.49 -0.17 -17.47
C LEU A 387 -9.23 -0.89 -18.00
N LYS A 388 -8.54 -1.67 -17.15
CA LYS A 388 -7.37 -2.46 -17.56
C LYS A 388 -7.74 -3.46 -18.66
N VAL A 389 -8.86 -4.18 -18.53
CA VAL A 389 -9.35 -5.12 -19.56
C VAL A 389 -9.66 -4.40 -20.88
N LYS A 390 -10.30 -3.21 -20.83
CA LYS A 390 -10.54 -2.39 -22.03
C LYS A 390 -9.22 -1.96 -22.70
N LYS A 391 -8.23 -1.48 -21.93
CA LYS A 391 -6.91 -1.09 -22.45
C LYS A 391 -6.15 -2.25 -23.08
N THR A 392 -6.22 -3.46 -22.52
CA THR A 392 -5.64 -4.67 -23.15
C THR A 392 -6.31 -4.96 -24.50
N LYS A 393 -7.65 -4.96 -24.58
CA LYS A 393 -8.35 -5.20 -25.85
C LYS A 393 -8.02 -4.14 -26.91
N LEU A 394 -7.93 -2.87 -26.52
CA LEU A 394 -7.49 -1.79 -27.42
C LEU A 394 -6.09 -2.07 -28.00
N SER A 395 -5.15 -2.54 -27.16
CA SER A 395 -3.80 -2.92 -27.62
C SER A 395 -3.83 -4.05 -28.65
N GLU A 396 -4.68 -5.07 -28.46
CA GLU A 396 -4.85 -6.15 -29.44
C GLU A 396 -5.41 -5.64 -30.78
N PHE A 397 -6.31 -4.66 -30.77
CA PHE A 397 -6.85 -4.06 -31.99
C PHE A 397 -5.78 -3.25 -32.75
N TYR A 398 -4.89 -2.54 -32.05
CA TYR A 398 -3.74 -1.91 -32.70
C TYR A 398 -2.82 -2.95 -33.37
N THR A 399 -2.51 -4.07 -32.70
CA THR A 399 -1.69 -5.12 -33.34
C THR A 399 -2.40 -5.72 -34.57
N LYS A 400 -3.73 -5.90 -34.51
CA LYS A 400 -4.54 -6.42 -35.63
C LYS A 400 -4.57 -5.42 -36.80
N ILE A 401 -4.70 -4.11 -36.57
CA ILE A 401 -4.74 -3.11 -37.66
C ILE A 401 -3.38 -2.93 -38.33
N GLU A 402 -2.27 -2.96 -37.58
CA GLU A 402 -0.91 -2.87 -38.17
C GLU A 402 -0.63 -4.02 -39.14
N ILE A 403 -0.96 -5.26 -38.75
CA ILE A 403 -0.83 -6.44 -39.62
C ILE A 403 -1.64 -6.25 -40.92
N LYS A 404 -2.86 -5.73 -40.83
CA LYS A 404 -3.73 -5.47 -41.99
C LYS A 404 -3.20 -4.34 -42.88
N ILE A 405 -2.67 -3.27 -42.29
CA ILE A 405 -2.04 -2.16 -43.03
C ILE A 405 -0.80 -2.64 -43.78
N GLN A 406 0.05 -3.48 -43.17
CA GLN A 406 1.21 -4.05 -43.87
C GLN A 406 0.78 -4.95 -45.04
N GLN A 407 -0.22 -5.82 -44.86
CA GLN A 407 -0.79 -6.63 -45.94
C GLN A 407 -1.30 -5.77 -47.10
N ALA A 408 -2.03 -4.69 -46.82
CA ALA A 408 -2.52 -3.76 -47.83
C ALA A 408 -1.40 -2.97 -48.54
N ARG A 409 -0.33 -2.58 -47.82
CA ARG A 409 0.84 -1.91 -48.40
C ARG A 409 1.63 -2.80 -49.36
N THR A 410 1.77 -4.08 -49.06
CA THR A 410 2.45 -5.03 -49.96
C THR A 410 1.67 -5.20 -51.27
N LEU A 411 0.36 -5.46 -51.20
CA LEU A 411 -0.49 -5.52 -52.41
C LEU A 411 -0.46 -4.22 -53.22
N GLN A 412 -0.46 -3.06 -52.55
CA GLN A 412 -0.38 -1.77 -53.25
C GLN A 412 0.95 -1.60 -54.00
N LYS A 413 2.07 -2.03 -53.43
CA LYS A 413 3.38 -2.02 -54.13
C LYS A 413 3.39 -2.95 -55.35
N GLU A 414 2.77 -4.12 -55.26
CA GLU A 414 2.65 -5.06 -56.39
C GLU A 414 1.83 -4.45 -57.54
N ILE A 415 0.74 -3.73 -57.23
CA ILE A 415 -0.03 -2.94 -58.21
C ILE A 415 0.86 -1.88 -58.87
N ASP A 416 1.60 -1.11 -58.08
CA ASP A 416 2.43 0.00 -58.58
C ASP A 416 3.60 -0.49 -59.46
N ILE A 417 4.13 -1.69 -59.20
CA ILE A 417 5.16 -2.35 -60.03
C ILE A 417 4.55 -2.81 -61.37
N ALA A 418 3.42 -3.51 -61.33
CA ALA A 418 2.73 -4.00 -62.53
C ALA A 418 2.32 -2.88 -63.51
N VAL A 419 2.14 -1.65 -63.02
CA VAL A 419 1.88 -0.46 -63.84
C VAL A 419 3.16 0.12 -64.47
N LYS A 420 4.34 -0.08 -63.84
CA LYS A 420 5.63 0.51 -64.26
C LYS A 420 6.41 -0.30 -65.29
N GLU A 421 6.21 -1.61 -65.39
CA GLU A 421 6.99 -2.53 -66.25
C GLU A 421 6.81 -2.34 -67.78
N SER A 422 6.11 -1.30 -68.24
CA SER A 422 5.78 -1.11 -69.67
C SER A 422 6.82 -0.32 -70.50
N LYS A 423 8.10 -0.24 -70.09
CA LYS A 423 9.15 0.52 -70.83
C LYS A 423 10.57 -0.09 -70.72
N SER A 424 11.18 -0.40 -71.87
CA SER A 424 12.63 -0.56 -72.14
C SER A 424 12.83 -0.50 -73.68
N THR A 425 13.97 -0.22 -74.31
CA THR A 425 15.30 0.40 -74.01
C THR A 425 15.90 0.79 -75.41
N ARG A 426 17.04 1.47 -75.63
CA ARG A 426 18.22 1.88 -74.82
C ARG A 426 18.89 3.11 -75.51
N ASP A 427 19.70 3.89 -74.80
CA ASP A 427 20.69 4.83 -75.40
C ASP A 427 21.92 4.94 -74.49
N GLU A 428 23.13 4.71 -75.00
CA GLU A 428 24.36 4.64 -74.16
C GLU A 428 24.68 5.97 -73.45
N LYS A 429 24.35 7.11 -74.07
CA LYS A 429 24.55 8.44 -73.48
C LYS A 429 23.49 8.80 -72.43
N ILE A 430 22.29 8.22 -72.56
CA ILE A 430 21.25 8.30 -71.52
C ILE A 430 21.64 7.38 -70.35
N ASP A 431 22.25 6.23 -70.63
CA ASP A 431 22.76 5.32 -69.60
C ASP A 431 23.89 5.95 -68.77
N GLU A 432 24.89 6.61 -69.38
CA GLU A 432 25.92 7.37 -68.62
C GLU A 432 25.32 8.44 -67.70
N LEU A 433 24.31 9.18 -68.18
CA LEU A 433 23.61 10.18 -67.38
C LEU A 433 22.75 9.54 -66.28
N ILE A 434 22.17 8.36 -66.53
CA ILE A 434 21.45 7.57 -65.53
C ILE A 434 22.40 7.01 -64.47
N GLU A 435 23.61 6.55 -64.83
CA GLU A 435 24.63 6.10 -63.88
C GLU A 435 25.11 7.25 -62.99
N LYS A 436 25.45 8.41 -63.58
CA LYS A 436 25.83 9.61 -62.80
C LYS A 436 24.68 10.08 -61.90
N LYS A 437 23.44 10.05 -62.38
CA LYS A 437 22.25 10.33 -61.58
C LYS A 437 22.08 9.31 -60.44
N GLY A 438 22.36 8.04 -60.68
CA GLY A 438 22.35 6.98 -59.68
C GLY A 438 23.41 7.21 -58.59
N PHE A 439 24.63 7.61 -58.99
CA PHE A 439 25.71 7.95 -58.08
C PHE A 439 25.35 9.15 -57.19
N ILE A 440 24.88 10.27 -57.77
CA ILE A 440 24.46 11.46 -57.00
C ILE A 440 23.30 11.11 -56.05
N LYS A 441 22.31 10.31 -56.49
CA LYS A 441 21.24 9.86 -55.60
C LYS A 441 21.75 9.01 -54.44
N SER A 442 22.67 8.09 -54.70
CA SER A 442 23.30 7.26 -53.66
C SER A 442 24.11 8.11 -52.66
N ALA A 443 24.80 9.16 -53.13
CA ALA A 443 25.49 10.12 -52.27
C ALA A 443 24.52 10.92 -51.38
N ILE A 444 23.43 11.44 -51.97
CA ILE A 444 22.34 12.12 -51.22
C ILE A 444 21.72 11.18 -50.18
N GLU A 445 21.41 9.93 -50.56
CA GLU A 445 20.86 8.92 -49.66
C GLU A 445 21.80 8.64 -48.47
N GLY A 446 23.12 8.51 -48.73
CA GLY A 446 24.13 8.35 -47.68
C GLY A 446 24.25 9.55 -46.73
N LEU A 447 24.23 10.78 -47.26
CA LEU A 447 24.24 12.00 -46.43
C LEU A 447 22.97 12.11 -45.56
N ILE A 448 21.81 11.73 -46.11
CA ILE A 448 20.53 11.68 -45.37
C ILE A 448 20.60 10.64 -44.23
N GLU A 449 21.25 9.49 -44.42
CA GLU A 449 21.49 8.53 -43.34
C GLU A 449 22.45 9.07 -42.26
N GLN A 450 23.47 9.83 -42.65
CA GLN A 450 24.37 10.49 -41.71
C GLN A 450 23.64 11.52 -40.85
N ILE A 451 22.78 12.36 -41.44
CA ILE A 451 21.95 13.34 -40.72
C ILE A 451 21.05 12.64 -39.69
N LYS A 452 20.30 11.60 -40.09
CA LYS A 452 19.45 10.82 -39.16
C LYS A 452 20.24 10.25 -37.97
N THR A 453 21.50 9.86 -38.21
CA THR A 453 22.38 9.33 -37.17
C THR A 453 22.90 10.45 -36.25
N ALA A 454 23.15 11.65 -36.78
CA ALA A 454 23.51 12.82 -35.98
C ALA A 454 22.32 13.34 -35.13
N GLU A 455 21.11 13.37 -35.70
CA GLU A 455 19.88 13.73 -34.98
C GLU A 455 19.58 12.76 -33.83
N THR A 456 19.70 11.45 -34.06
CA THR A 456 19.50 10.45 -32.99
C THR A 456 20.56 10.56 -31.89
N LEU A 457 21.82 10.87 -32.22
CA LEU A 457 22.85 11.16 -31.22
C LEU A 457 22.55 12.41 -30.38
N ASP A 458 22.06 13.48 -30.99
CA ASP A 458 21.68 14.69 -30.24
C ASP A 458 20.44 14.47 -29.37
N GLN A 459 19.46 13.72 -29.86
CA GLN A 459 18.28 13.32 -29.07
C GLN A 459 18.67 12.45 -27.87
N LEU A 460 19.50 11.42 -28.06
CA LEU A 460 20.03 10.59 -26.97
C LEU A 460 20.80 11.43 -25.95
N LYS A 461 21.61 12.39 -26.39
CA LYS A 461 22.33 13.32 -25.51
C LYS A 461 21.37 14.20 -24.70
N LYS A 462 20.32 14.74 -25.31
CA LYS A 462 19.26 15.51 -24.62
C LYS A 462 18.56 14.66 -23.56
N ASP A 463 18.24 13.41 -23.87
CA ASP A 463 17.54 12.52 -22.95
C ASP A 463 18.44 12.05 -21.79
N ILE A 464 19.73 11.79 -22.04
CA ILE A 464 20.74 11.54 -20.98
C ILE A 464 20.83 12.72 -20.01
N ILE A 465 20.83 13.97 -20.50
CA ILE A 465 20.84 15.17 -19.65
C ILE A 465 19.57 15.24 -18.79
N LYS A 466 18.37 15.07 -19.39
CA LYS A 466 17.10 15.05 -18.64
C LYS A 466 17.08 13.97 -17.57
N LEU A 467 17.56 12.76 -17.88
CA LEU A 467 17.64 11.65 -16.93
C LEU A 467 18.64 11.95 -15.81
N THR A 468 19.77 12.61 -16.10
CA THR A 468 20.75 13.05 -15.09
C THR A 468 20.14 14.07 -14.13
N ASP A 469 19.40 15.05 -14.64
CA ASP A 469 18.67 16.03 -13.83
C ASP A 469 17.56 15.40 -12.98
N ALA A 470 16.86 14.40 -13.51
CA ALA A 470 15.84 13.66 -12.77
C ALA A 470 16.47 12.80 -11.64
N ILE A 471 17.57 12.08 -11.95
CA ILE A 471 18.31 11.25 -11.00
C ILE A 471 18.88 12.09 -9.85
N THR A 472 19.46 13.25 -10.15
CA THR A 472 20.05 14.13 -9.12
C THR A 472 18.98 14.73 -8.20
N LYS A 473 17.89 15.28 -8.75
CA LYS A 473 16.75 15.79 -7.96
C LYS A 473 16.15 14.70 -7.06
N LEU A 474 15.87 13.52 -7.63
CA LEU A 474 15.29 12.40 -6.89
C LEU A 474 16.23 11.86 -5.81
N SER A 475 17.55 11.86 -6.05
CA SER A 475 18.54 11.43 -5.05
C SER A 475 18.62 12.37 -3.84
N LEU A 476 18.49 13.68 -4.05
CA LEU A 476 18.46 14.68 -2.96
C LEU A 476 17.21 14.52 -2.09
N ASP A 477 16.04 14.40 -2.71
CA ASP A 477 14.75 14.15 -2.05
C ASP A 477 14.78 12.86 -1.18
N ILE A 478 15.33 11.77 -1.73
CA ILE A 478 15.55 10.51 -0.99
C ILE A 478 16.51 10.70 0.20
N TYR A 479 17.56 11.52 0.05
CA TYR A 479 18.51 11.79 1.13
C TYR A 479 17.86 12.59 2.28
N GLU A 480 17.10 13.64 1.96
CA GLU A 480 16.40 14.45 2.96
C GLU A 480 15.34 13.64 3.72
N LYS A 481 14.49 12.91 2.99
CA LYS A 481 13.51 11.99 3.60
C LYS A 481 14.18 10.88 4.42
N GLY A 482 15.28 10.31 3.92
CA GLY A 482 16.06 9.31 4.64
C GLY A 482 16.63 9.82 5.97
N ARG A 483 17.06 11.09 6.01
CA ARG A 483 17.52 11.73 7.25
C ARG A 483 16.37 11.90 8.27
N LEU A 484 15.18 12.31 7.83
CA LEU A 484 14.00 12.42 8.69
C LEU A 484 13.54 11.05 9.23
N GLN A 485 13.53 10.02 8.37
CA GLN A 485 13.26 8.63 8.76
C GLN A 485 14.24 8.15 9.85
N TYR A 486 15.54 8.40 9.66
CA TYR A 486 16.58 8.05 10.62
C TYR A 486 16.41 8.78 11.97
N GLN A 487 16.11 10.08 11.95
CA GLN A 487 15.85 10.87 13.17
C GLN A 487 14.65 10.33 13.95
N LYS A 488 13.53 10.01 13.28
CA LYS A 488 12.36 9.37 13.91
C LYS A 488 12.72 8.02 14.52
N SER A 489 13.51 7.21 13.80
CA SER A 489 13.93 5.89 14.28
C SER A 489 14.77 5.96 15.54
N ASN A 490 15.74 6.88 15.61
CA ASN A 490 16.55 7.05 16.82
C ASN A 490 15.68 7.50 18.01
N LEU A 491 14.84 8.53 17.80
CA LEU A 491 13.94 9.04 18.85
C LEU A 491 12.96 7.96 19.36
N ALA A 492 12.47 7.10 18.47
CA ALA A 492 11.66 5.95 18.83
C ALA A 492 12.40 4.98 19.75
N VAL A 493 13.61 4.55 19.35
CA VAL A 493 14.44 3.60 20.12
C VAL A 493 14.85 4.21 21.47
N ASP A 494 15.25 5.48 21.51
CA ASP A 494 15.64 6.19 22.73
C ASP A 494 14.49 6.24 23.75
N LYS A 495 13.25 6.51 23.30
CA LYS A 495 12.07 6.52 24.17
C LYS A 495 11.66 5.13 24.65
N ILE A 496 11.73 4.12 23.78
CA ILE A 496 11.50 2.72 24.16
C ILE A 496 12.51 2.29 25.24
N GLN A 497 13.78 2.61 25.04
CA GLN A 497 14.85 2.34 26.01
C GLN A 497 14.58 3.06 27.34
N ALA A 498 14.19 4.34 27.30
CA ALA A 498 13.92 5.12 28.51
C ALA A 498 12.81 4.50 29.37
N TYR A 499 11.68 4.11 28.78
CA TYR A 499 10.60 3.43 29.49
C TYR A 499 11.00 2.03 29.99
N ALA A 500 11.67 1.22 29.17
CA ALA A 500 12.12 -0.11 29.57
C ALA A 500 13.12 -0.04 30.73
N VAL A 501 14.10 0.87 30.69
CA VAL A 501 15.06 1.08 31.78
C VAL A 501 14.38 1.61 33.05
N ASN A 502 13.37 2.48 32.94
CA ASN A 502 12.58 2.95 34.08
C ASN A 502 11.84 1.79 34.76
N LEU A 503 11.13 0.96 34.00
CA LEU A 503 10.45 -0.23 34.51
C LEU A 503 11.42 -1.21 35.19
N LEU A 504 12.57 -1.50 34.56
CA LEU A 504 13.60 -2.38 35.14
C LEU A 504 14.15 -1.86 36.47
N LYS A 505 14.42 -0.54 36.58
CA LYS A 505 14.94 0.07 37.82
C LYS A 505 13.94 0.07 38.96
N LYS A 506 12.65 -0.06 38.65
CA LYS A 506 11.57 -0.18 39.63
C LYS A 506 11.19 -1.64 39.93
N ASP A 507 11.89 -2.62 39.36
CA ASP A 507 11.76 -4.02 39.79
C ASP A 507 12.25 -4.20 41.24
N LEU A 508 11.83 -5.29 41.86
CA LEU A 508 12.30 -5.67 43.19
C LEU A 508 13.78 -6.09 43.17
N ASP A 509 14.39 -6.14 44.36
CA ASP A 509 15.72 -6.67 44.63
C ASP A 509 15.81 -8.18 44.31
N ARG A 510 15.88 -8.49 43.02
CA ARG A 510 15.94 -9.85 42.45
C ARG A 510 17.04 -9.98 41.38
N GLN A 511 17.34 -8.91 40.64
CA GLN A 511 18.39 -8.89 39.62
C GLN A 511 19.24 -7.62 39.79
N ASN A 512 20.52 -7.76 40.16
CA ASN A 512 21.40 -6.62 40.42
C ASN A 512 21.69 -5.78 39.16
N GLU A 513 21.62 -6.39 37.98
CA GLU A 513 21.68 -5.70 36.68
C GLU A 513 20.51 -4.73 36.48
N PHE A 514 19.31 -5.05 36.95
CA PHE A 514 18.12 -4.23 36.68
C PHE A 514 18.16 -2.90 37.45
N LYS A 515 18.63 -2.93 38.70
CA LYS A 515 18.93 -1.73 39.50
C LYS A 515 19.85 -0.74 38.78
N ASN A 516 20.85 -1.28 38.07
CA ASN A 516 21.91 -0.52 37.43
C ASN A 516 21.70 -0.35 35.92
N ALA A 517 20.53 -0.73 35.39
CA ALA A 517 20.24 -0.79 33.97
C ALA A 517 20.59 0.52 33.25
N LYS A 518 21.35 0.44 32.15
CA LYS A 518 21.74 1.64 31.37
C LYS A 518 21.16 1.63 29.97
N VAL A 519 21.35 0.52 29.25
CA VAL A 519 21.03 0.42 27.83
C VAL A 519 20.20 -0.84 27.57
N VAL A 520 18.96 -0.65 27.14
CA VAL A 520 18.11 -1.71 26.62
C VAL A 520 18.10 -1.60 25.10
N LYS A 521 18.68 -2.60 24.40
CA LYS A 521 18.68 -2.65 22.94
C LYS A 521 17.58 -3.59 22.46
N VAL A 522 16.78 -3.16 21.49
CA VAL A 522 15.73 -3.96 20.85
C VAL A 522 16.12 -4.23 19.40
N ASP A 523 16.14 -5.50 19.00
CA ASP A 523 16.41 -5.95 17.63
C ASP A 523 15.17 -6.63 17.06
N PHE A 524 14.37 -5.83 16.35
CA PHE A 524 13.14 -6.31 15.70
C PHE A 524 13.44 -7.36 14.63
N THR A 525 14.50 -7.17 13.84
CA THR A 525 14.88 -8.04 12.72
C THR A 525 15.27 -9.44 13.22
N ASN A 526 16.03 -9.53 14.31
CA ASN A 526 16.42 -10.80 14.93
C ASN A 526 15.43 -11.32 15.98
N ASN A 527 14.33 -10.60 16.27
CA ASN A 527 13.32 -10.95 17.27
C ASN A 527 13.87 -11.03 18.72
N THR A 528 14.83 -10.19 19.07
CA THR A 528 15.51 -10.25 20.37
C THR A 528 15.62 -8.87 21.04
N PHE A 529 16.02 -8.88 22.31
CA PHE A 529 16.37 -7.69 23.07
C PHE A 529 17.45 -8.05 24.09
N SER A 530 18.17 -7.04 24.58
CA SER A 530 19.23 -7.21 25.58
C SER A 530 19.25 -6.04 26.57
N LEU A 531 19.76 -6.31 27.76
CA LEU A 531 20.09 -5.29 28.76
C LEU A 531 21.61 -5.28 28.95
N ASP A 532 22.25 -4.14 28.73
CA ASP A 532 23.69 -3.93 28.88
C ASP A 532 24.51 -5.06 28.18
N GLU A 533 24.08 -5.40 26.96
CA GLU A 533 24.61 -6.45 26.06
C GLU A 533 24.46 -7.90 26.56
N LYS A 534 23.73 -8.11 27.67
CA LYS A 534 23.33 -9.44 28.17
C LYS A 534 21.95 -9.84 27.66
N PHE A 535 21.82 -11.11 27.25
CA PHE A 535 20.58 -11.71 26.72
C PHE A 535 19.98 -12.77 27.66
N ASN A 536 20.78 -13.32 28.60
CA ASN A 536 20.40 -14.47 29.42
C ASN A 536 20.33 -14.09 30.90
N PHE A 537 19.11 -13.95 31.42
CA PHE A 537 18.83 -13.89 32.86
C PHE A 537 18.06 -15.15 33.31
N SER A 538 17.64 -15.20 34.57
CA SER A 538 16.70 -16.22 35.04
C SER A 538 15.37 -16.15 34.27
N ALA A 539 14.60 -17.24 34.25
CA ALA A 539 13.34 -17.29 33.50
C ALA A 539 12.39 -16.12 33.85
N SER A 540 12.19 -15.87 35.14
CA SER A 540 11.35 -14.76 35.62
C SER A 540 11.92 -13.37 35.33
N SER A 541 13.25 -13.20 35.36
CA SER A 541 13.88 -11.94 34.94
C SER A 541 13.79 -11.73 33.42
N ASN A 542 13.85 -12.78 32.60
CA ASN A 542 13.59 -12.67 31.15
C ASN A 542 12.11 -12.29 30.90
N THR A 543 11.16 -12.88 31.65
CA THR A 543 9.74 -12.47 31.61
C THR A 543 9.57 -10.98 31.93
N TYR A 544 10.18 -10.51 33.03
CA TYR A 544 10.12 -9.11 33.42
C TYR A 544 10.76 -8.19 32.37
N LEU A 545 11.93 -8.55 31.82
CA LEU A 545 12.61 -7.79 30.77
C LEU A 545 11.79 -7.72 29.49
N LYS A 546 11.16 -8.84 29.07
CA LYS A 546 10.23 -8.88 27.93
C LYS A 546 9.08 -7.89 28.15
N ASN A 547 8.43 -7.95 29.30
CA ASN A 547 7.33 -7.04 29.63
C ASN A 547 7.81 -5.56 29.67
N ALA A 548 8.95 -5.28 30.30
CA ALA A 548 9.53 -3.93 30.33
C ALA A 548 9.82 -3.37 28.92
N VAL A 549 10.32 -4.19 27.99
CA VAL A 549 10.52 -3.80 26.57
C VAL A 549 9.18 -3.59 25.86
N ARG A 550 8.22 -4.50 26.03
CA ARG A 550 6.92 -4.45 25.34
C ARG A 550 6.07 -3.27 25.81
N PHE A 551 5.99 -3.03 27.12
CA PHE A 551 5.36 -1.83 27.67
C PHE A 551 6.19 -0.57 27.36
N GLY A 552 7.51 -0.67 27.20
CA GLY A 552 8.34 0.43 26.67
C GLY A 552 7.93 0.86 25.26
N ILE A 553 7.61 -0.08 24.36
CA ILE A 553 7.06 0.22 23.03
C ILE A 553 5.67 0.87 23.13
N PHE A 554 4.81 0.33 23.99
CA PHE A 554 3.47 0.88 24.23
C PHE A 554 3.52 2.32 24.76
N PHE A 555 4.25 2.58 25.85
CA PHE A 555 4.33 3.92 26.46
C PHE A 555 5.09 4.92 25.58
N ALA A 556 6.11 4.51 24.83
CA ALA A 556 6.75 5.36 23.83
C ALA A 556 5.75 5.81 22.74
N SER A 557 4.76 4.97 22.39
CA SER A 557 3.68 5.38 21.48
C SER A 557 2.77 6.45 22.08
N LEU A 558 2.54 6.43 23.41
CA LEU A 558 1.69 7.44 24.07
C LEU A 558 2.33 8.83 24.04
N GLU A 559 3.66 8.95 24.03
CA GLU A 559 4.34 10.26 23.90
C GLU A 559 4.61 10.66 22.43
N LEU A 560 4.95 9.71 21.56
CA LEU A 560 5.43 10.01 20.20
C LEU A 560 4.28 9.95 19.20
N GLY A 561 3.66 11.09 18.93
CA GLY A 561 2.52 11.21 17.99
C GLY A 561 2.76 10.73 16.56
N PHE A 562 4.01 10.47 16.14
CA PHE A 562 4.31 9.83 14.85
C PHE A 562 4.27 8.29 14.88
N PHE A 563 4.26 7.64 16.05
CA PHE A 563 4.11 6.19 16.15
C PHE A 563 2.76 5.77 15.58
N ARG A 564 2.76 4.68 14.80
CA ARG A 564 1.52 4.07 14.33
C ARG A 564 1.02 2.93 15.23
N PHE A 565 1.75 2.55 16.28
CA PHE A 565 1.29 1.57 17.26
C PHE A 565 -0.11 1.98 17.80
N PRO A 566 -1.16 1.14 17.73
CA PRO A 566 -2.54 1.65 17.76
C PRO A 566 -3.09 1.93 19.17
N ARG A 567 -2.20 2.35 20.09
CA ARG A 567 -2.45 2.66 21.51
C ARG A 567 -3.21 1.57 22.28
N PHE A 568 -3.15 0.33 21.79
CA PHE A 568 -3.75 -0.89 22.35
C PHE A 568 -2.67 -1.93 22.65
N VAL A 569 -2.68 -2.52 23.84
CA VAL A 569 -1.84 -3.68 24.18
C VAL A 569 -2.63 -4.72 24.99
N LEU A 570 -2.42 -5.99 24.68
CA LEU A 570 -3.05 -7.13 25.34
C LEU A 570 -1.95 -8.00 25.96
N CYS A 571 -1.98 -8.25 27.27
CA CYS A 571 -0.97 -9.03 27.97
C CYS A 571 -1.58 -10.19 28.78
N ASP A 572 -1.35 -11.42 28.34
CA ASP A 572 -1.67 -12.63 29.09
C ASP A 572 -0.47 -13.14 29.91
N ASN A 573 0.70 -12.53 29.72
CA ASN A 573 2.00 -12.91 30.28
C ASN A 573 2.38 -12.03 31.50
N MET A 574 1.46 -11.79 32.44
CA MET A 574 1.78 -10.92 33.59
C MET A 574 2.55 -11.68 34.69
N GLU A 575 2.21 -12.95 34.96
CA GLU A 575 2.95 -13.83 35.88
C GLU A 575 3.35 -15.19 35.27
N ASP A 576 4.33 -15.18 34.37
CA ASP A 576 4.79 -16.37 33.65
C ASP A 576 6.22 -16.82 34.06
N LYS A 577 6.52 -18.10 33.81
CA LYS A 577 7.85 -18.77 33.95
C LYS A 577 8.60 -18.46 35.27
N GLY A 578 7.86 -18.48 36.37
CA GLY A 578 8.40 -18.36 37.74
C GLY A 578 8.41 -16.94 38.33
N MET A 579 7.56 -16.04 37.82
CA MET A 579 7.31 -14.72 38.45
C MET A 579 6.70 -14.88 39.85
N GLU A 580 7.28 -14.18 40.84
CA GLU A 580 6.76 -14.12 42.22
C GLU A 580 5.58 -13.14 42.32
N GLN A 581 4.54 -13.48 43.10
CA GLN A 581 3.35 -12.64 43.32
C GLN A 581 3.69 -11.18 43.61
N VAL A 582 4.57 -10.89 44.58
CA VAL A 582 4.92 -9.52 44.97
C VAL A 582 5.62 -8.76 43.83
N ARG A 583 6.39 -9.47 42.98
CA ARG A 583 7.07 -8.88 41.80
C ARG A 583 6.07 -8.55 40.70
N THR A 584 5.12 -9.44 40.44
CA THR A 584 4.00 -9.22 39.52
C THR A 584 3.14 -8.04 39.97
N GLN A 585 2.73 -8.02 41.24
CA GLN A 585 1.92 -6.96 41.83
C GLN A 585 2.63 -5.59 41.77
N ASN A 586 3.94 -5.55 41.98
CA ASN A 586 4.74 -4.34 41.77
C ASN A 586 4.74 -3.90 40.29
N LEU A 587 4.91 -4.82 39.34
CA LEU A 587 4.82 -4.48 37.90
C LEU A 587 3.44 -3.90 37.55
N GLN A 588 2.34 -4.52 38.02
CA GLN A 588 0.98 -4.02 37.82
C GLN A 588 0.85 -2.56 38.31
N LYS A 589 1.32 -2.25 39.52
CA LYS A 589 1.36 -0.88 40.06
C LYS A 589 2.15 0.07 39.17
N GLN A 590 3.35 -0.31 38.71
CA GLN A 590 4.14 0.56 37.83
C GLN A 590 3.48 0.82 36.47
N LEU A 591 2.74 -0.15 35.92
CA LEU A 591 1.95 0.07 34.70
C LEU A 591 0.78 1.03 34.95
N VAL A 592 0.10 0.93 36.10
CA VAL A 592 -0.98 1.82 36.52
C VAL A 592 -0.47 3.25 36.76
N ASP A 593 0.64 3.40 37.49
CA ASP A 593 1.24 4.71 37.77
C ASP A 593 1.66 5.43 36.47
N ILE A 594 2.25 4.72 35.51
CA ILE A 594 2.65 5.30 34.22
C ILE A 594 1.42 5.63 33.36
N SER A 595 0.45 4.70 33.25
CA SER A 595 -0.80 4.89 32.52
C SER A 595 -1.56 6.13 32.98
N ASN A 596 -1.74 6.29 34.30
CA ASN A 596 -2.43 7.43 34.89
C ASN A 596 -1.65 8.76 34.79
N SER A 597 -0.33 8.71 34.56
CA SER A 597 0.51 9.91 34.40
C SER A 597 0.49 10.51 32.99
N LEU A 598 -0.16 9.86 32.03
CA LEU A 598 -0.15 10.23 30.61
C LEU A 598 -1.55 10.65 30.16
N GLU A 599 -1.68 11.89 29.70
CA GLU A 599 -2.97 12.49 29.28
C GLU A 599 -3.45 12.04 27.88
N VAL A 600 -3.03 10.86 27.43
CA VAL A 600 -3.27 10.32 26.08
C VAL A 600 -4.18 9.10 26.16
N GLU A 601 -5.19 9.05 25.29
CA GLU A 601 -6.11 7.93 25.24
C GLU A 601 -5.41 6.64 24.78
N HIS A 602 -5.66 5.56 25.51
CA HIS A 602 -5.07 4.25 25.26
C HIS A 602 -5.92 3.14 25.87
N GLN A 603 -5.63 1.89 25.53
CA GLN A 603 -6.20 0.72 26.19
C GLN A 603 -5.10 -0.31 26.50
N LEU A 604 -5.03 -0.72 27.76
CA LEU A 604 -4.11 -1.74 28.25
C LEU A 604 -4.98 -2.82 28.90
N ILE A 605 -5.10 -3.98 28.24
CA ILE A 605 -5.82 -5.14 28.78
C ILE A 605 -4.78 -6.15 29.28
N PHE A 606 -4.87 -6.60 30.52
CA PHE A 606 -4.06 -7.72 30.99
C PHE A 606 -4.83 -8.75 31.81
N SER A 607 -4.38 -9.99 31.75
CA SER A 607 -4.89 -11.08 32.58
C SER A 607 -3.94 -11.35 33.75
N THR A 608 -4.49 -11.68 34.92
CA THR A 608 -3.69 -12.05 36.10
C THR A 608 -4.43 -12.98 37.07
N SER A 609 -3.65 -13.83 37.73
CA SER A 609 -3.98 -14.68 38.88
C SER A 609 -3.41 -14.14 40.19
N MET A 610 -2.57 -13.12 40.11
CA MET A 610 -1.82 -12.51 41.21
C MET A 610 -2.09 -11.00 41.24
N ILE A 611 -3.37 -10.62 41.18
CA ILE A 611 -3.79 -9.22 41.23
C ILE A 611 -3.31 -8.53 42.51
N ASP A 612 -2.89 -7.28 42.42
CA ASP A 612 -2.60 -6.47 43.61
C ASP A 612 -3.88 -6.09 44.37
N THR A 613 -3.82 -6.16 45.70
CA THR A 613 -4.97 -5.84 46.57
C THR A 613 -5.50 -4.41 46.43
N SER A 614 -4.68 -3.43 46.03
CA SER A 614 -5.15 -2.06 45.76
C SER A 614 -5.79 -1.89 44.37
N LEU A 615 -5.66 -2.88 43.49
CA LEU A 615 -6.25 -2.88 42.14
C LEU A 615 -7.49 -3.77 42.07
N ASN A 616 -7.60 -4.80 42.92
CA ASN A 616 -8.77 -5.66 42.98
C ASN A 616 -10.02 -4.88 43.44
N ASN A 617 -11.17 -5.20 42.85
CA ASN A 617 -12.47 -4.54 43.10
C ASN A 617 -12.50 -3.03 42.82
N THR A 618 -11.57 -2.53 42.01
CA THR A 618 -11.62 -1.17 41.43
C THR A 618 -12.37 -1.17 40.11
N SER A 619 -12.68 0.01 39.57
CA SER A 619 -13.27 0.15 38.22
C SER A 619 -12.38 -0.35 37.09
N MET A 620 -11.09 -0.62 37.33
CA MET A 620 -10.16 -1.23 36.36
C MET A 620 -10.41 -2.74 36.16
N CYS A 621 -11.20 -3.37 37.03
CA CYS A 621 -11.50 -4.80 36.95
C CYS A 621 -12.65 -5.06 35.97
N VAL A 622 -12.39 -5.83 34.91
CA VAL A 622 -13.41 -6.24 33.93
C VAL A 622 -13.87 -7.67 34.23
N GLY A 623 -15.19 -7.86 34.26
CA GLY A 623 -15.85 -9.12 34.57
C GLY A 623 -15.72 -9.62 36.01
N GLU A 624 -16.19 -10.84 36.22
CA GLU A 624 -16.11 -11.56 37.49
C GLU A 624 -14.67 -11.96 37.86
N GLU A 625 -14.45 -12.36 39.12
CA GLU A 625 -13.25 -13.11 39.48
C GLU A 625 -13.47 -14.60 39.14
N TYR A 626 -12.68 -15.13 38.21
CA TYR A 626 -12.87 -16.48 37.68
C TYR A 626 -12.05 -17.54 38.44
N ASP A 627 -12.64 -18.69 38.71
CA ASP A 627 -11.95 -19.80 39.38
C ASP A 627 -12.31 -21.19 38.82
N GLU A 628 -12.21 -22.26 39.61
CA GLU A 628 -12.56 -23.61 39.17
C GLU A 628 -14.07 -23.84 39.09
N ASN A 629 -14.83 -23.24 40.00
CA ASN A 629 -16.29 -23.32 40.02
C ASN A 629 -16.91 -22.22 39.15
N ASN A 630 -16.25 -21.07 39.08
CA ASN A 630 -16.67 -19.93 38.28
C ASN A 630 -15.77 -19.74 37.05
N LYS A 631 -15.91 -20.61 36.04
CA LYS A 631 -15.16 -20.49 34.78
C LYS A 631 -15.54 -19.20 34.04
N SER A 632 -14.60 -18.70 33.23
CA SER A 632 -14.79 -17.51 32.37
C SER A 632 -15.80 -17.74 31.24
N LEU A 633 -15.79 -18.92 30.61
CA LEU A 633 -16.83 -19.33 29.67
C LEU A 633 -17.99 -20.00 30.42
N LYS A 634 -19.20 -19.48 30.26
CA LYS A 634 -20.45 -20.06 30.76
C LYS A 634 -21.12 -20.93 29.71
N HIS A 635 -21.99 -21.85 30.14
CA HIS A 635 -22.86 -22.67 29.26
C HIS A 635 -22.14 -23.52 28.21
N VAL A 636 -20.87 -23.87 28.47
CA VAL A 636 -20.00 -24.72 27.64
C VAL A 636 -19.89 -26.15 28.20
N ASP A 637 -21.01 -26.67 28.72
CA ASP A 637 -21.12 -28.03 29.28
C ASP A 637 -21.33 -29.09 28.20
#